data_AF-A0A6G1RT21-F1
#
_entry.id   AF-A0A6G1RT21-F1
#
_cell.length_a   1.000
_cell.length_b   1.000
_cell.length_c   1.000
_cell.angle_alpha   90.00
_cell.angle_beta   90.00
_cell.angle_gamma   90.00
#
_symmetry.space_group_name_H-M   'P 1'
#
loop_
_entity.id
_entity.type
_entity.pdbx_description
1 polymer ?
#
loop_
_entity_poly.entity_id
_entity_poly.type
_entity_poly.pdbx_seq_one_letter_code
_entity_poly.pdbx_strand_id
1 'polypeptide(L)'
;LAGWKPSVYYVMLILCVASLIISCCASAMYTPIEGWSYFDSLYFCFVAFSTIGFGDLVSSQNIKYESQGLYRFGNFVFILMGVCCIYSLFNVISIVIKQSINWILKKLDCRCCHRCQRKIFRSRRNVVMPGNVRNRRNISI
;
A
#
# COMPACT_ATOMS: atom_id res chain seq x y z
N LEU A 1 -1.01 -6.95 21.15
CA LEU A 1 0.19 -6.64 20.34
C LEU A 1 0.08 -7.37 19.01
N ALA A 2 0.22 -6.61 17.93
CA ALA A 2 0.62 -6.97 16.57
C ALA A 2 1.12 -8.41 16.32
N GLY A 3 0.20 -9.35 16.01
CA GLY A 3 0.53 -10.58 15.27
C GLY A 3 0.40 -10.32 13.77
N TRP A 4 1.25 -9.45 13.21
CA TRP A 4 1.26 -9.23 11.76
C TRP A 4 1.92 -10.43 11.09
N LYS A 5 1.29 -10.98 10.05
CA LYS A 5 1.81 -12.10 9.28
C LYS A 5 3.13 -11.68 8.63
N PRO A 6 4.30 -12.15 9.11
CA PRO A 6 5.60 -11.72 8.59
C PRO A 6 5.71 -11.97 7.08
N SER A 7 5.01 -12.99 6.57
CA SER A 7 5.01 -13.39 5.17
C SER A 7 4.64 -12.28 4.19
N VAL A 8 3.65 -11.44 4.48
CA VAL A 8 3.19 -10.42 3.50
C VAL A 8 4.24 -9.32 3.31
N TYR A 9 4.88 -8.90 4.39
CA TYR A 9 5.94 -7.89 4.32
C TYR A 9 7.19 -8.42 3.64
N TYR A 10 7.56 -9.68 3.87
CA TYR A 10 8.67 -10.30 3.15
C TYR A 10 8.38 -10.40 1.65
N VAL A 11 7.17 -10.81 1.25
CA VAL A 11 6.78 -10.85 -0.17
C VAL A 11 6.82 -9.46 -0.79
N MET A 12 6.30 -8.44 -0.09
CA MET A 12 6.35 -7.05 -0.55
C MET A 12 7.80 -6.56 -0.73
N LEU A 13 8.68 -6.85 0.24
CA LEU A 13 10.11 -6.47 0.17
C LEU A 13 10.79 -7.16 -1.01
N ILE A 14 10.59 -8.48 -1.18
CA ILE A 14 11.15 -9.26 -2.29
C ILE A 14 10.67 -8.69 -3.64
N LEU A 15 9.38 -8.39 -3.79
CA LEU A 15 8.85 -7.79 -5.02
C LEU A 15 9.43 -6.39 -5.27
N CYS A 16 9.60 -5.58 -4.21
CA CYS A 16 10.25 -4.28 -4.29
C CYS A 16 11.68 -4.40 -4.82
N VAL A 17 12.48 -5.27 -4.20
CA VAL A 17 13.87 -5.50 -4.61
C VAL A 17 13.95 -6.07 -6.02
N ALA A 18 13.08 -7.01 -6.38
CA ALA A 18 13.01 -7.56 -7.73
C ALA A 18 12.69 -6.47 -8.77
N SER A 19 11.70 -5.61 -8.50
CA SER A 19 11.35 -4.50 -9.41
C SER A 19 12.50 -3.48 -9.57
N LEU A 20 13.23 -3.18 -8.48
CA LEU A 20 14.41 -2.31 -8.53
C LEU A 20 15.53 -2.94 -9.34
N ILE A 21 15.80 -4.24 -9.17
CA ILE A 21 16.81 -4.97 -9.95
C ILE A 21 16.43 -4.95 -11.44
N ILE A 22 15.17 -5.25 -11.78
CA ILE A 22 14.69 -5.22 -13.18
C ILE A 22 14.85 -3.82 -13.77
N SER A 23 14.48 -2.76 -13.03
CA SER A 23 14.63 -1.37 -13.47
C SER A 23 16.08 -0.96 -13.67
N CYS A 24 16.99 -1.34 -12.76
CA CYS A 24 18.43 -1.09 -12.90
C CYS A 24 19.02 -1.83 -14.10
N CYS A 25 18.67 -3.11 -14.30
CA CYS A 25 19.12 -3.90 -15.44
C CYS A 25 18.62 -3.31 -16.77
N ALA A 26 17.35 -2.93 -16.84
CA ALA A 26 16.78 -2.31 -18.02
C ALA A 26 17.42 -0.94 -18.29
N SER A 27 17.64 -0.10 -17.27
CA SER A 27 18.32 1.18 -17.40
C SER A 27 19.77 1.04 -17.92
N ALA A 28 20.50 0.04 -17.41
CA ALA A 28 21.85 -0.28 -17.89
C ALA A 28 21.87 -0.72 -19.36
N MET A 29 20.78 -1.32 -19.85
CA MET A 29 20.60 -1.66 -21.26
C MET A 29 20.25 -0.42 -22.12
N TYR A 30 19.34 0.44 -21.68
CA TYR A 30 18.89 1.60 -22.46
C TYR A 30 19.95 2.71 -22.55
N THR A 31 20.75 2.92 -21.50
CA THR A 31 21.80 3.96 -21.45
C THR A 31 22.74 3.92 -22.68
N PRO A 32 23.42 2.81 -22.99
CA PRO A 32 24.32 2.74 -24.15
C PRO A 32 23.58 2.63 -25.50
N ILE A 33 22.34 2.11 -25.52
CA ILE A 33 21.62 1.84 -26.77
C ILE A 33 20.91 3.10 -27.29
N GLU A 34 20.17 3.79 -26.42
CA GLU A 34 19.40 4.98 -26.79
C GLU A 34 20.19 6.28 -26.54
N GLY A 35 21.37 6.19 -25.89
CA GLY A 35 22.20 7.35 -25.57
C GLY A 35 21.64 8.23 -24.46
N TRP A 36 20.70 7.71 -23.67
CA TRP A 36 20.10 8.42 -22.54
C TRP A 36 21.03 8.41 -21.32
N SER A 37 20.87 9.38 -20.42
CA SER A 37 21.49 9.30 -19.10
C SER A 37 20.96 8.09 -18.32
N TYR A 38 21.74 7.57 -17.37
CA TYR A 38 21.29 6.49 -16.49
C TYR A 38 20.03 6.87 -15.69
N PHE A 39 19.91 8.14 -15.29
CA PHE A 39 18.72 8.65 -14.60
C PHE A 39 17.50 8.74 -15.53
N ASP A 40 17.68 9.18 -16.78
CA ASP A 40 16.61 9.24 -17.78
C ASP A 40 16.10 7.84 -18.13
N SER A 41 17.03 6.88 -18.25
CA SER A 41 16.72 5.48 -18.48
C SER A 41 15.96 4.85 -17.30
N LEU A 42 16.35 5.15 -16.06
CA LEU A 42 15.60 4.73 -14.87
C LEU A 42 14.20 5.37 -14.80
N TYR A 43 14.09 6.64 -15.16
CA TYR A 43 12.81 7.34 -15.24
C TYR A 43 11.90 6.71 -16.30
N PHE A 44 12.43 6.40 -17.48
CA PHE A 44 11.70 5.65 -18.51
C PHE A 44 11.20 4.30 -17.98
N CYS A 45 12.06 3.50 -17.32
CA CYS A 45 11.65 2.22 -16.73
C CYS A 45 10.54 2.39 -15.71
N PHE A 46 10.64 3.38 -14.82
CA PHE A 46 9.61 3.66 -13.82
C PHE A 46 8.27 4.02 -14.49
N VAL A 47 8.27 5.00 -15.40
CA VAL A 47 7.07 5.49 -16.09
C VAL A 47 6.41 4.41 -16.96
N ALA A 48 7.22 3.58 -17.62
CA ALA A 48 6.75 2.46 -18.43
C ALA A 48 6.15 1.34 -17.57
N PHE A 49 6.85 0.90 -16.52
CA PHE A 49 6.38 -0.22 -15.68
C PHE A 49 5.19 0.17 -14.79
N SER A 50 5.12 1.43 -14.36
CA SER A 50 3.98 1.97 -13.63
C SER A 50 2.77 2.25 -14.53
N THR A 51 2.90 2.02 -15.85
CA THR A 51 1.87 2.31 -16.86
C THR A 51 1.41 3.77 -16.86
N ILE A 52 2.26 4.70 -16.40
CA ILE A 52 1.99 6.15 -16.47
C ILE A 52 2.11 6.60 -17.93
N GLY A 53 3.19 6.18 -18.60
CA GLY A 53 3.35 6.30 -20.05
C GLY A 53 3.26 7.73 -20.60
N PHE A 54 4.03 8.69 -20.06
CA PHE A 54 4.05 10.06 -20.56
C PHE A 54 4.42 10.18 -22.05
N GLY A 55 5.25 9.28 -22.55
CA GLY A 55 5.65 9.22 -23.96
C GLY A 55 6.72 10.23 -24.38
N ASP A 56 7.36 10.89 -23.40
CA ASP A 56 8.50 11.79 -23.58
C ASP A 56 9.80 11.02 -23.94
N LEU A 57 9.99 9.84 -23.35
CA LEU A 57 11.05 8.90 -23.70
C LEU A 57 10.44 7.62 -24.28
N VAL A 58 10.90 7.20 -25.47
CA VAL A 58 10.40 6.00 -26.16
C VAL A 58 11.56 5.20 -26.73
N SER A 59 11.72 3.98 -26.25
CA SER A 59 12.72 3.02 -26.76
C SER A 59 12.38 2.55 -28.17
N SER A 60 13.39 2.19 -28.98
CA SER A 60 13.25 1.55 -30.30
C SER A 60 12.70 2.44 -31.43
N GLN A 61 12.83 3.77 -31.35
CA GLN A 61 12.44 4.66 -32.46
C GLN A 61 13.53 4.85 -33.52
N ASN A 62 14.82 4.68 -33.18
CA ASN A 62 15.91 4.92 -34.12
C ASN A 62 16.08 3.75 -35.11
N ILE A 63 16.12 4.07 -36.41
CA ILE A 63 16.16 3.12 -37.54
C ILE A 63 17.55 2.46 -37.72
N LYS A 64 18.55 2.87 -36.95
CA LYS A 64 19.99 2.63 -37.18
C LYS A 64 20.58 1.44 -36.39
N TYR A 65 19.82 0.37 -36.16
CA TYR A 65 20.31 -0.80 -35.44
C TYR A 65 20.44 -2.02 -36.37
N GLU A 66 21.65 -2.57 -36.51
CA GLU A 66 21.93 -3.79 -37.29
C GLU A 66 21.31 -5.07 -36.67
N SER A 67 20.93 -5.03 -35.39
CA SER A 67 20.33 -6.15 -34.64
C SER A 67 18.94 -5.82 -34.08
N GLN A 68 18.03 -5.31 -34.92
CA GLN A 68 16.71 -4.83 -34.48
C GLN A 68 15.87 -5.88 -33.76
N GLY A 69 15.96 -7.15 -34.18
CA GLY A 69 15.14 -8.23 -33.62
C GLY A 69 15.45 -8.51 -32.14
N LEU A 70 16.73 -8.60 -31.80
CA LEU A 70 17.15 -9.00 -30.45
C LEU A 70 16.89 -7.90 -29.42
N TYR A 71 17.15 -6.64 -29.78
CA TYR A 71 16.85 -5.49 -28.92
C TYR A 71 15.35 -5.33 -28.71
N ARG A 72 14.54 -5.41 -29.78
CA ARG A 72 13.06 -5.32 -29.67
C ARG A 72 12.49 -6.45 -28.80
N PHE A 73 12.99 -7.67 -28.99
CA PHE A 73 12.58 -8.81 -28.17
C PHE A 73 12.99 -8.62 -26.71
N GLY A 74 14.25 -8.22 -26.45
CA GLY A 74 14.73 -7.93 -25.10
C GLY A 74 13.92 -6.82 -24.42
N ASN A 75 13.68 -5.71 -25.12
CA ASN A 75 12.86 -4.60 -24.66
C ASN A 75 11.44 -5.05 -24.29
N PHE A 76 10.80 -5.83 -25.16
CA PHE A 76 9.48 -6.40 -24.90
C PHE A 76 9.48 -7.28 -23.65
N VAL A 77 10.47 -8.16 -23.49
CA VAL A 77 10.61 -9.03 -22.31
C VAL A 77 10.82 -8.20 -21.04
N PHE A 78 11.66 -7.16 -21.06
CA PHE A 78 11.89 -6.28 -19.92
C PHE A 78 10.63 -5.50 -19.52
N ILE A 79 9.90 -4.94 -20.49
CA ILE A 79 8.64 -4.24 -20.23
C ILE A 79 7.59 -5.19 -19.67
N LEU A 80 7.40 -6.37 -20.25
CA LEU A 80 6.46 -7.36 -19.73
C LEU A 80 6.81 -7.78 -18.30
N MET A 81 8.07 -8.14 -18.06
CA MET A 81 8.51 -8.58 -16.74
C MET A 81 8.41 -7.47 -15.70
N GLY A 82 8.80 -6.24 -16.06
CA GLY A 82 8.70 -5.06 -15.21
C GLY A 82 7.26 -4.73 -14.83
N VAL A 83 6.35 -4.68 -15.81
CA VAL A 83 4.91 -4.44 -15.58
C VAL A 83 4.29 -5.53 -14.73
N CYS A 84 4.60 -6.82 -14.97
CA CYS A 84 4.10 -7.92 -14.15
C CYS A 84 4.55 -7.82 -12.69
N CYS A 85 5.82 -7.49 -12.46
CA CYS A 85 6.36 -7.31 -11.10
C CYS A 85 5.74 -6.10 -10.39
N ILE A 86 5.65 -4.94 -11.07
CA ILE A 86 5.05 -3.72 -10.51
C ILE A 86 3.55 -3.90 -10.24
N TYR A 87 2.82 -4.57 -11.13
CA TYR A 87 1.40 -4.88 -10.93
C TYR A 87 1.18 -5.74 -9.67
N SER A 88 2.00 -6.78 -9.50
CA SER A 88 1.95 -7.65 -8.33
C SER A 88 2.27 -6.89 -7.04
N LEU A 89 3.25 -5.99 -7.10
CA LEU A 89 3.61 -5.10 -6.01
C LEU A 89 2.46 -4.14 -5.65
N PHE A 90 1.83 -3.50 -6.63
CA PHE A 90 0.65 -2.65 -6.41
C PHE A 90 -0.54 -3.43 -5.84
N ASN A 91 -0.74 -4.68 -6.26
CA ASN A 91 -1.78 -5.53 -5.69
C ASN A 91 -1.56 -5.78 -4.20
N VAL A 92 -0.35 -6.18 -3.80
CA VAL A 92 0.02 -6.38 -2.39
C VAL A 92 -0.11 -5.08 -1.58
N ILE A 93 0.38 -3.97 -2.13
CA ILE A 93 0.25 -2.64 -1.51
C ILE A 93 -1.22 -2.29 -1.31
N SER A 94 -2.10 -2.57 -2.27
CA SER A 94 -3.54 -2.30 -2.14
C SER A 94 -4.17 -3.03 -0.96
N ILE A 95 -3.75 -4.27 -0.70
CA ILE A 95 -4.23 -5.08 0.42
C ILE A 95 -3.77 -4.45 1.74
N VAL A 96 -2.50 -4.04 1.82
CA VAL A 96 -1.95 -3.37 3.00
C VAL A 96 -2.63 -2.02 3.25
N ILE A 97 -2.90 -1.24 2.19
CA ILE A 97 -3.62 0.03 2.28
C ILE A 97 -5.03 -0.20 2.84
N LYS A 98 -5.79 -1.17 2.31
CA LYS A 98 -7.13 -1.49 2.82
C LYS A 98 -7.12 -1.88 4.29
N GLN A 99 -6.16 -2.71 4.71
CA GLN A 99 -5.99 -3.09 6.11
C GLN A 99 -5.66 -1.89 7.00
N SER A 100 -4.76 -1.02 6.52
CA SER A 100 -4.35 0.20 7.23
C SER A 100 -5.52 1.16 7.40
N ILE A 101 -6.29 1.40 6.34
CA ILE A 101 -7.49 2.26 6.38
C ILE A 101 -8.52 1.70 7.35
N ASN A 102 -8.87 0.41 7.25
CA ASN A 102 -9.87 -0.19 8.15
C ASN A 102 -9.42 -0.15 9.62
N TRP A 103 -8.13 -0.34 9.87
CA TRP A 103 -7.55 -0.19 11.21
C TRP A 103 -7.62 1.27 11.70
N ILE A 104 -7.30 2.24 10.85
CA ILE A 104 -7.41 3.67 11.17
C ILE A 104 -8.86 4.04 11.49
N LEU A 105 -9.83 3.62 10.67
CA LEU A 105 -11.25 3.88 10.87
C LEU A 105 -11.74 3.33 12.22
N LYS A 106 -11.42 2.07 12.55
CA LYS A 106 -11.74 1.50 13.87
C LYS A 106 -11.10 2.26 15.02
N LYS A 107 -9.85 2.71 14.84
CA LYS A 107 -9.13 3.49 15.86
C LYS A 107 -9.75 4.88 16.07
N LEU A 108 -10.26 5.49 15.01
CA LEU A 108 -11.00 6.76 15.08
C LEU A 108 -12.36 6.58 15.79
N ASP A 109 -13.08 5.49 15.51
CA ASP A 109 -14.38 5.20 16.15
C ASP A 109 -14.24 4.93 17.67
N CYS A 110 -13.23 4.15 18.09
CA CYS A 110 -12.94 3.95 19.52
C CYS A 110 -12.50 5.22 20.27
N ARG A 111 -11.96 6.23 19.56
CA ARG A 111 -11.58 7.51 20.16
C ARG A 111 -12.80 8.38 20.49
N CYS A 112 -13.92 8.21 19.78
CA CYS A 112 -15.20 8.85 20.12
C CYS A 112 -15.84 8.24 21.37
N CYS A 113 -15.85 6.91 21.51
CA CYS A 113 -16.47 6.25 22.67
C CYS A 113 -15.69 6.46 23.99
N HIS A 114 -14.36 6.46 24.01
CA HIS A 114 -13.64 6.64 25.28
C HIS A 114 -13.77 8.08 25.87
N ARG A 115 -13.97 9.10 25.01
CA ARG A 115 -14.21 10.48 25.47
C ARG A 115 -15.68 10.70 25.89
N CYS A 116 -16.63 9.99 25.28
CA CYS A 116 -18.06 10.03 25.66
C CYS A 116 -18.36 9.18 26.92
N GLN A 117 -17.76 7.99 27.05
CA GLN A 117 -17.96 7.07 28.19
C GLN A 117 -17.40 7.63 29.51
N ARG A 118 -16.28 8.38 29.48
CA ARG A 118 -15.76 9.07 30.68
C ARG A 118 -16.69 10.17 31.21
N LYS A 119 -17.43 10.89 30.34
CA LYS A 119 -18.42 11.89 30.77
C LYS A 119 -19.66 11.23 31.40
N ILE A 120 -20.16 10.16 30.80
CA ILE A 120 -21.33 9.42 31.31
C ILE A 120 -21.03 8.75 32.66
N PHE A 121 -19.86 8.11 32.81
CA PHE A 121 -19.51 7.39 34.05
C PHE A 121 -19.12 8.32 35.22
N ARG A 122 -18.64 9.55 34.95
CA ARG A 122 -18.46 10.57 36.01
C ARG A 122 -19.80 11.18 36.45
N SER A 123 -20.74 11.41 35.53
CA SER A 123 -22.06 11.97 35.86
C SER A 123 -22.86 11.06 36.80
N ARG A 124 -22.79 9.74 36.63
CA ARG A 124 -23.49 8.78 37.51
C ARG A 124 -22.95 8.63 38.92
N ARG A 125 -21.77 9.19 39.24
CA ARG A 125 -21.18 9.10 40.59
C ARG A 125 -21.69 10.15 41.57
N ASN A 126 -22.40 11.18 41.09
CA ASN A 126 -22.91 12.28 41.93
C ASN A 126 -24.42 12.21 42.17
N VAL A 127 -25.08 11.09 41.87
CA VAL A 127 -26.50 10.89 42.21
C VAL A 127 -26.57 10.33 43.63
N VAL A 128 -26.74 11.22 44.60
CA VAL A 128 -27.18 10.88 45.95
C VAL A 128 -28.59 10.30 45.84
N MET A 129 -28.75 9.01 46.15
CA MET A 129 -30.06 8.37 46.24
C MET A 129 -30.68 8.73 47.60
N PRO A 130 -31.87 9.35 47.68
CA PRO A 130 -32.52 9.56 48.96
C PRO A 130 -33.21 8.27 49.41
N GLY A 131 -32.90 7.85 50.63
CA GLY A 131 -33.87 7.51 51.67
C GLY A 131 -34.91 6.43 51.36
N ASN A 132 -34.64 5.24 51.88
CA ASN A 132 -35.60 4.15 52.10
C ASN A 132 -36.79 4.61 52.97
N VAL A 133 -38.00 4.67 52.42
CA VAL A 133 -39.25 4.83 53.18
C VAL A 133 -40.12 3.58 53.02
N ARG A 134 -39.95 2.70 54.00
CA ARG A 134 -40.94 1.86 54.70
C ARG A 134 -42.38 1.94 54.17
N ASN A 135 -42.93 0.78 53.75
CA ASN A 135 -44.31 0.47 54.07
C ASN A 135 -44.45 -0.97 54.61
N ARG A 136 -44.88 -1.04 55.88
CA ARG A 136 -45.19 -2.23 56.66
C ARG A 136 -46.70 -2.20 56.88
N ARG A 137 -47.41 -3.24 56.46
CA ARG A 137 -48.75 -3.70 56.93
C ARG A 137 -49.07 -4.97 56.10
N ASN A 138 -48.79 -6.21 56.51
CA ASN A 138 -49.16 -7.02 57.69
C ASN A 138 -50.62 -7.53 57.65
N ILE A 139 -50.79 -8.85 57.86
CA ILE A 139 -51.99 -9.60 58.35
C ILE A 139 -53.08 -9.90 57.28
N SER A 140 -53.75 -11.05 57.17
CA SER A 140 -53.55 -12.50 57.40
C SER A 140 -54.90 -13.18 57.10
N ILE A 141 -54.89 -14.49 56.78
CA ILE A 141 -56.03 -15.42 56.59
C ILE A 141 -56.71 -15.33 55.23
#